data_AF-A0A0B6ZS22-F1
#
_entry.id   AF-A0A0B6ZS22-F1
#
_cell.length_a   1.000
_cell.length_b   1.000
_cell.length_c   1.000
_cell.angle_alpha   90.00
_cell.angle_beta   90.00
_cell.angle_gamma   90.00
#
_symmetry.space_group_name_H-M   'P 1'
#
loop_
_entity.id
_entity.type
_entity.pdbx_description
1 polymer ?
#
loop_
_entity_poly.entity_id
_entity_poly.type
_entity_poly.pdbx_seq_one_letter_code
_entity_poly.pdbx_strand_id
1 'polypeptide(L)'
;SKQTDNRNFSFKIMEAFPKERPHQEFDSNGRLVIDGGVLEGGGQILRNAAALSCILGIPIRVTNIRAGRDKPGLRPQHLSGLELIAKVCGGKLDKCAVGSCEITLDPGQIRSNSFVADTKTAGSICLL
;
A
#
# COMPACT_ATOMS: atom_id res chain seq x y z
N SER A 1 -7.28 26.39 -16.58
CA SER A 1 -6.65 25.12 -16.17
C SER A 1 -7.58 24.46 -15.17
N LYS A 2 -8.34 23.41 -15.56
CA LYS A 2 -9.39 22.82 -14.71
C LYS A 2 -8.76 21.79 -13.77
N GLN A 3 -8.70 22.13 -12.48
CA GLN A 3 -8.38 21.21 -11.39
C GLN A 3 -9.55 20.20 -11.28
N THR A 4 -9.41 19.01 -11.86
CA THR A 4 -10.43 17.96 -11.73
C THR A 4 -10.43 17.44 -10.30
N ASP A 5 -11.59 17.58 -9.64
CA ASP A 5 -11.83 17.30 -8.22
C ASP A 5 -11.85 15.78 -7.96
N ASN A 6 -10.68 15.21 -7.69
CA ASN A 6 -10.51 13.78 -7.40
C ASN A 6 -11.05 13.33 -6.03
N ARG A 7 -11.48 14.26 -5.14
CA ARG A 7 -12.24 13.86 -3.95
C ARG A 7 -13.57 13.23 -4.34
N ASN A 8 -14.20 13.77 -5.39
CA ASN A 8 -15.37 13.15 -5.99
C ASN A 8 -15.03 11.79 -6.64
N PHE A 9 -13.83 11.59 -7.18
CA PHE A 9 -13.44 10.29 -7.74
C PHE A 9 -13.24 9.23 -6.65
N SER A 10 -12.51 9.55 -5.57
CA SER A 10 -12.33 8.63 -4.43
C SER A 10 -13.67 8.28 -3.77
N PHE A 11 -14.55 9.27 -3.58
CA PHE A 11 -15.89 9.05 -3.03
C PHE A 11 -16.75 8.20 -3.96
N LYS A 12 -16.70 8.45 -5.27
CA LYS A 12 -17.44 7.70 -6.29
C LYS A 12 -16.92 6.27 -6.47
N ILE A 13 -15.63 6.03 -6.22
CA ILE A 13 -15.04 4.68 -6.17
C ILE A 13 -15.52 3.95 -4.91
N MET A 14 -15.54 4.61 -3.75
CA MET A 14 -16.15 4.04 -2.54
C MET A 14 -17.66 3.78 -2.68
N GLU A 15 -18.37 4.58 -3.47
CA GLU A 15 -19.79 4.35 -3.82
C GLU A 15 -19.98 3.25 -4.88
N ALA A 16 -19.02 3.06 -5.79
CA ALA A 16 -19.03 2.01 -6.81
C ALA A 16 -18.63 0.63 -6.24
N PHE A 17 -17.96 0.59 -5.09
CA PHE A 17 -17.73 -0.64 -4.36
C PHE A 17 -18.97 -0.97 -3.50
N PRO A 18 -19.51 -2.20 -3.60
CA PRO A 18 -20.68 -2.61 -2.82
C PRO A 18 -20.41 -2.42 -1.32
N LYS A 19 -21.33 -1.74 -0.62
CA LYS A 19 -21.22 -1.33 0.78
C LYS A 19 -21.17 -2.48 1.79
N GLU A 20 -21.53 -3.69 1.37
CA GLU A 20 -21.57 -4.87 2.22
C GLU A 20 -20.66 -5.96 1.65
N ARG A 21 -19.44 -6.01 2.18
CA ARG A 21 -18.58 -7.20 2.09
C ARG A 21 -18.34 -7.70 3.51
N PRO A 22 -18.85 -8.89 3.90
CA PRO A 22 -18.78 -9.41 5.28
C PRO A 22 -17.36 -9.73 5.79
N HIS A 23 -16.30 -9.36 5.05
CA HIS A 23 -14.90 -9.71 5.34
C HIS A 23 -13.92 -8.54 5.19
N GLN A 24 -14.38 -7.30 4.97
CA GLN A 24 -13.50 -6.13 4.94
C GLN A 24 -13.55 -5.41 6.29
N GLU A 25 -12.47 -5.53 7.03
CA GLU A 25 -12.28 -4.83 8.29
C GLU A 25 -11.60 -3.48 8.04
N PHE A 26 -12.10 -2.42 8.68
CA PHE A 26 -11.46 -1.11 8.67
C PHE A 26 -11.04 -0.75 10.09
N ASP A 27 -9.88 -0.11 10.25
CA ASP A 27 -9.43 0.38 11.55
C ASP A 27 -10.18 1.65 11.98
N SER A 28 -9.93 2.12 13.21
CA SER A 28 -10.55 3.34 13.75
C SER A 28 -10.19 4.62 12.99
N ASN A 29 -9.21 4.58 12.10
CA ASN A 29 -8.83 5.70 11.23
C ASN A 29 -9.38 5.54 9.80
N GLY A 30 -10.26 4.56 9.56
CA GLY A 30 -10.86 4.30 8.25
C GLY A 30 -9.90 3.63 7.25
N ARG A 31 -8.82 3.01 7.72
CA ARG A 31 -7.90 2.26 6.83
C ARG A 31 -8.38 0.84 6.64
N LEU A 32 -8.34 0.34 5.41
CA LEU A 32 -8.63 -1.05 5.11
C LEU A 32 -7.55 -1.95 5.74
N VAL A 33 -7.98 -2.88 6.60
CA VAL A 33 -7.10 -3.84 7.28
C VAL A 33 -6.87 -5.05 6.38
N ILE A 34 -5.61 -5.42 6.23
CA ILE A 34 -5.17 -6.52 5.36
C ILE A 34 -4.26 -7.44 6.17
N ASP A 35 -4.61 -8.73 6.22
CA ASP A 35 -3.75 -9.74 6.84
C ASP A 35 -2.62 -10.15 5.86
N GLY A 36 -1.41 -9.71 6.16
CA GLY A 36 -0.18 -10.02 5.41
C GLY A 36 0.42 -11.39 5.72
N GLY A 37 -0.22 -12.19 6.57
CA GLY A 37 0.14 -13.58 6.85
C GLY A 37 -0.49 -14.58 5.88
N VAL A 38 -1.52 -14.17 5.14
CA VAL A 38 -2.27 -15.03 4.19
C VAL A 38 -1.47 -15.25 2.89
N LEU A 39 -1.68 -16.40 2.24
CA LEU A 39 -1.01 -16.84 0.98
C LEU A 39 0.50 -17.18 1.14
N GLU A 40 1.31 -16.84 0.14
CA GLU A 40 2.75 -17.18 -0.05
C GLU A 40 3.72 -16.63 1.03
N GLY A 41 3.22 -16.11 2.15
CA GLY A 41 4.05 -15.51 3.19
C GLY A 41 4.43 -14.06 2.87
N GLY A 42 3.42 -13.20 2.75
CA GLY A 42 3.44 -11.75 3.01
C GLY A 42 4.15 -10.80 2.04
N GLY A 43 5.13 -11.27 1.27
CA GLY A 43 5.90 -10.37 0.39
C GLY A 43 5.10 -9.84 -0.80
N GLN A 44 4.28 -10.68 -1.43
CA GLN A 44 3.49 -10.30 -2.62
C GLN A 44 2.25 -9.50 -2.24
N ILE A 45 1.51 -9.93 -1.22
CA ILE A 45 0.29 -9.24 -0.77
C ILE A 45 0.58 -7.80 -0.37
N LEU A 46 1.71 -7.55 0.29
CA LEU A 46 2.12 -6.23 0.73
C LEU A 46 2.33 -5.26 -0.45
N ARG A 47 2.97 -5.72 -1.52
CA ARG A 47 3.21 -4.89 -2.72
C ARG A 47 1.92 -4.60 -3.47
N ASN A 48 1.11 -5.63 -3.70
CA ASN A 48 -0.17 -5.48 -4.38
C ASN A 48 -1.10 -4.56 -3.60
N ALA A 49 -1.18 -4.74 -2.27
CA ALA A 49 -1.97 -3.88 -1.40
C ALA A 49 -1.51 -2.42 -1.48
N ALA A 50 -0.21 -2.16 -1.38
CA ALA A 50 0.33 -0.80 -1.46
C ALA A 50 0.11 -0.14 -2.83
N ALA A 51 0.31 -0.89 -3.92
CA ALA A 51 0.07 -0.40 -5.27
C ALA A 51 -1.42 -0.08 -5.51
N LEU A 52 -2.32 -1.00 -5.13
CA LEU A 52 -3.76 -0.80 -5.25
C LEU A 52 -4.26 0.33 -4.35
N SER A 53 -3.72 0.45 -3.13
CA SER A 53 -3.99 1.57 -2.22
C SER A 53 -3.68 2.91 -2.89
N CYS A 54 -2.54 3.01 -3.56
CA CYS A 54 -2.17 4.23 -4.29
C CYS A 54 -3.08 4.49 -5.49
N ILE A 55 -3.36 3.48 -6.32
CA ILE A 55 -4.21 3.62 -7.51
C ILE A 55 -5.63 4.02 -7.12
N LEU A 56 -6.18 3.41 -6.07
CA LEU A 56 -7.57 3.61 -5.63
C LEU A 56 -7.72 4.79 -4.65
N GLY A 57 -6.62 5.32 -4.11
CA GLY A 57 -6.64 6.34 -3.06
C GLY A 57 -7.21 5.85 -1.73
N ILE A 58 -7.15 4.54 -1.48
CA ILE A 58 -7.72 3.92 -0.26
C ILE A 58 -6.60 3.71 0.76
N PRO A 59 -6.67 4.32 1.96
CA PRO A 59 -5.73 4.05 3.05
C PRO A 59 -5.75 2.59 3.49
N ILE A 60 -4.58 2.02 3.79
CA ILE A 60 -4.44 0.62 4.22
C ILE A 60 -3.61 0.47 5.49
N ARG A 61 -3.92 -0.58 6.24
CA ARG A 61 -3.12 -1.11 7.35
C ARG A 61 -2.86 -2.59 7.07
N VAL A 62 -1.60 -2.98 6.93
CA VAL A 62 -1.23 -4.38 6.71
C VAL A 62 -0.63 -4.93 8.00
N THR A 63 -1.18 -6.02 8.51
CA THR A 63 -0.71 -6.71 9.72
C THR A 63 -0.09 -8.07 9.38
N ASN A 64 0.45 -8.79 10.37
CA ASN A 64 0.97 -10.17 10.22
C ASN A 64 2.00 -10.36 9.09
N ILE A 65 2.76 -9.32 8.76
CA ILE A 65 3.68 -9.34 7.61
C ILE A 65 4.69 -10.47 7.77
N ARG A 66 4.60 -11.47 6.88
CA ARG A 66 5.48 -12.66 6.86
C ARG A 66 5.46 -13.46 8.17
N ALA A 67 4.33 -13.47 8.89
CA ALA A 67 4.18 -14.17 10.17
C ALA A 67 4.52 -15.68 10.10
N GLY A 68 4.23 -16.35 8.98
CA GLY A 68 4.51 -17.78 8.77
C GLY A 68 5.91 -18.11 8.23
N ARG A 69 6.90 -17.22 8.33
CA ARG A 69 8.29 -17.45 7.84
C ARG A 69 9.27 -17.45 9.02
N ASP A 70 10.36 -18.21 8.91
CA ASP A 70 11.42 -18.32 9.94
C ASP A 70 11.93 -16.99 10.49
N LYS A 71 11.93 -15.97 9.63
CA LYS A 71 12.29 -14.61 9.98
C LYS A 71 11.12 -13.70 9.56
N PRO A 72 10.20 -13.35 10.46
CA PRO A 72 9.01 -12.55 10.15
C PRO A 72 9.34 -11.08 9.83
N GLY A 73 8.30 -10.31 9.51
CA GLY A 73 8.37 -8.86 9.31
C GLY A 73 8.95 -8.41 7.97
N LEU A 74 9.00 -7.09 7.80
CA LEU A 74 9.57 -6.44 6.62
C LEU A 74 11.03 -6.81 6.41
N ARG A 75 11.43 -6.76 5.15
CA ARG A 75 12.81 -6.94 4.70
C ARG A 75 13.23 -5.71 3.90
N PRO A 76 14.55 -5.50 3.71
CA PRO A 76 15.04 -4.35 2.95
C PRO A 76 14.31 -4.16 1.61
N GLN A 77 14.04 -5.24 0.86
CA GLN A 77 13.31 -5.14 -0.41
C GLN A 77 11.84 -4.71 -0.25
N HIS A 78 11.17 -5.07 0.84
CA HIS A 78 9.79 -4.63 1.09
C HIS A 78 9.76 -3.15 1.46
N LEU A 79 10.69 -2.74 2.33
CA LEU A 79 10.83 -1.36 2.77
C LEU A 79 11.10 -0.42 1.58
N SER A 80 12.09 -0.75 0.75
CA SER A 80 12.42 0.06 -0.44
C SER A 80 11.25 0.17 -1.43
N GLY A 81 10.48 -0.90 -1.62
CA GLY A 81 9.29 -0.87 -2.47
C GLY A 81 8.19 0.03 -1.91
N LEU A 82 7.88 -0.10 -0.62
CA LEU A 82 6.90 0.75 0.06
C LEU A 82 7.33 2.23 0.00
N GLU A 83 8.58 2.54 0.33
CA GLU A 83 9.12 3.90 0.26
C GLU A 83 8.99 4.51 -1.14
N LEU A 84 9.24 3.71 -2.19
CA LEU A 84 9.06 4.18 -3.56
C LEU A 84 7.60 4.49 -3.85
N ILE A 85 6.68 3.58 -3.48
CA ILE A 85 5.24 3.76 -3.68
C ILE A 85 4.74 5.03 -2.97
N ALA A 86 5.16 5.24 -1.72
CA ALA A 86 4.79 6.44 -0.96
C ALA A 86 5.35 7.72 -1.60
N LYS A 87 6.57 7.70 -2.16
CA LYS A 87 7.13 8.83 -2.91
C LYS A 87 6.33 9.12 -4.18
N VAL A 88 5.90 8.08 -4.91
CA VAL A 88 5.12 8.22 -6.15
C VAL A 88 3.76 8.88 -5.90
N CYS A 89 3.03 8.45 -4.86
CA CYS A 89 1.74 9.04 -4.52
C CYS A 89 1.83 10.28 -3.60
N GLY A 90 3.03 10.64 -3.12
CA GLY A 90 3.19 11.64 -2.07
C GLY A 90 2.45 11.26 -0.78
N GLY A 91 2.36 9.96 -0.49
CA GLY A 91 1.67 9.40 0.66
C GLY A 91 2.54 9.31 1.92
N LYS A 92 1.91 9.00 3.04
CA LYS A 92 2.57 8.80 4.34
C LYS A 92 2.65 7.32 4.66
N LEU A 93 3.83 6.89 5.12
CA LEU A 93 4.06 5.55 5.63
C LEU A 93 4.42 5.64 7.10
N ASP A 94 3.75 4.85 7.95
CA ASP A 94 4.13 4.67 9.34
C ASP A 94 4.39 3.20 9.67
N LYS A 95 5.11 2.99 10.78
CA LYS A 95 5.56 1.68 11.28
C LYS A 95 6.40 0.88 10.28
N CYS A 96 6.96 1.55 9.28
CA CYS A 96 7.72 0.93 8.20
C CYS A 96 9.23 0.90 8.53
N ALA A 97 9.68 -0.19 9.16
CA ALA A 97 11.09 -0.45 9.44
C ALA A 97 11.41 -1.93 9.15
N VAL A 98 12.68 -2.26 8.90
CA VAL A 98 13.08 -3.68 8.72
C VAL A 98 12.71 -4.47 9.99
N GLY A 99 12.03 -5.59 9.82
CA GLY A 99 11.49 -6.40 10.92
C GLY A 99 10.08 -6.02 11.38
N SER A 100 9.50 -4.90 10.93
CA SER A 100 8.12 -4.55 11.27
C SER A 100 7.12 -5.60 10.76
N CYS A 101 6.21 -6.03 11.63
CA CYS A 101 5.12 -6.94 11.28
C CYS A 101 3.83 -6.21 10.88
N GLU A 102 3.84 -4.88 10.94
CA GLU A 102 2.71 -4.01 10.60
C GLU A 102 3.20 -2.77 9.86
N ILE A 103 2.43 -2.29 8.90
CA ILE A 103 2.58 -0.96 8.29
C ILE A 103 1.23 -0.28 8.12
N THR A 104 1.25 1.05 8.03
CA THR A 104 0.14 1.83 7.50
C THR A 104 0.60 2.68 6.33
N LEU A 105 -0.24 2.76 5.29
CA LEU A 105 -0.03 3.61 4.13
C LEU A 105 -1.27 4.48 3.95
N ASP A 106 -1.07 5.78 4.06
CA ASP A 106 -2.06 6.79 3.71
C ASP A 106 -1.64 7.38 2.35
N PRO A 107 -2.24 6.92 1.24
CA PRO A 107 -1.85 7.36 -0.09
C PRO A 107 -2.21 8.83 -0.29
N GLY A 108 -1.30 9.60 -0.91
CA GLY A 108 -1.58 10.95 -1.36
C GLY A 108 -2.21 10.96 -2.76
N GLN A 109 -2.35 12.14 -3.35
CA GLN A 109 -2.73 12.24 -4.76
C GLN A 109 -1.58 11.76 -5.64
N ILE A 110 -1.84 10.73 -6.47
CA ILE A 110 -0.94 10.38 -7.57
C ILE A 110 -0.77 11.62 -8.45
N ARG A 111 0.44 12.18 -8.45
CA ARG A 111 0.79 13.30 -9.32
C ARG A 111 1.19 12.71 -10.66
N SER A 112 0.55 13.12 -11.75
CA SER A 112 0.92 12.73 -13.11
C SER A 112 2.20 13.46 -13.55
N ASN A 113 3.34 13.09 -12.97
CA ASN A 113 4.66 13.64 -13.31
C ASN A 113 5.64 12.48 -13.62
N SER A 114 6.75 12.78 -14.31
CA SER A 114 7.82 11.79 -14.54
C SER A 114 8.50 11.42 -13.23
N PHE A 115 8.38 10.17 -12.79
CA PHE A 115 9.12 9.65 -11.65
C PHE A 115 10.36 8.91 -12.12
N VAL A 116 11.54 9.42 -11.77
CA VAL A 116 12.81 8.72 -11.96
C VAL A 116 13.10 7.97 -10.66
N ALA A 117 12.99 6.65 -10.71
CA ALA A 117 13.44 5.76 -9.64
C ALA A 117 14.81 5.21 -10.04
N ASP A 118 15.88 5.72 -9.44
CA ASP A 118 17.23 5.17 -9.62
C ASP A 118 17.36 3.92 -8.73
N THR A 119 16.95 2.78 -9.29
CA THR A 119 17.11 1.48 -8.65
C THR A 119 18.56 1.04 -8.82
N LYS A 120 19.44 1.45 -7.89
CA LYS A 120 20.85 0.99 -7.80
C LYS A 120 21.02 -0.54 -7.62
N THR A 121 19.96 -1.32 -7.77
CA THR A 121 19.93 -2.78 -7.79
C THR A 121 18.94 -3.24 -8.85
N ALA A 122 19.26 -4.34 -9.54
CA ALA A 122 18.43 -5.03 -10.53
C ALA A 122 17.16 -5.69 -9.92
N GLY A 123 16.37 -4.92 -9.18
CA GLY A 123 15.04 -5.29 -8.71
C GLY A 123 14.05 -5.07 -9.84
N SER A 124 13.46 -6.17 -10.33
CA SER A 124 12.48 -6.17 -11.42
C SER A 124 11.40 -5.10 -11.21
N ILE A 125 11.23 -4.23 -12.20
CA ILE A 125 10.17 -3.20 -12.24
C ILE A 125 8.77 -3.87 -12.15
N CYS A 126 8.63 -5.13 -12.56
CA CYS A 126 7.39 -5.91 -12.40
C CYS A 126 7.10 -6.38 -10.97
N LEU A 127 8.06 -6.24 -10.05
CA LEU A 127 7.97 -6.65 -8.65
C LEU A 127 7.89 -5.45 -7.70
N LEU A 128 7.66 -4.25 -8.23
CA LEU A 128 7.41 -3.02 -7.47
C LEU A 128 5.91 -2.80 -7.27
#